data_AF-A0A1X7U2X9-F1
#
_entry.id   AF-A0A1X7U2X9-F1
#
_cell.length_a   1.000
_cell.length_b   1.000
_cell.length_c   1.000
_cell.angle_alpha   90.00
_cell.angle_beta   90.00
_cell.angle_gamma   90.00
#
_symmetry.space_group_name_H-M   'P 1'
#
loop_
_entity.id
_entity.type
_entity.pdbx_description
1 polymer ?
#
loop_
_entity_poly.entity_id
_entity_poly.type
_entity_poly.pdbx_seq_one_letter_code
_entity_poly.pdbx_strand_id
1 'polypeptide(L)'
;MEELLGKRQKKLQEKEENLEARERMISAKREQMEHVQADLEEKCDSLVTRNDDLMSQVLSLQSQIAKMKAKKKMDEHLKEDQLPLKTLTNSLMHWLTRLQLQANSLSPLDKTMKETTLAMSLDILPSLVNHMTLNHVTPSGVDTPELLTLLEFVHLSTSTLAEEEHHTTVITSLRRLGEKIEKFVPNENVQVDVLCSLISLHTITQVYKLANILERLTAVLKSSKVQQLFMLYRGMDAMFSLLKNEKQPVVLTSKVLDILIDLMPEPVFVERCTSRNYYSTVLSCLRRPSLHVTNLEKISILLQRTSKYRSVCHLLQSLNGVQTIKSSLIQNSSNHFVQLNLKSTLNNIDNHIINTTARTCRSE
;
A
#
# COMPACT_ATOMS: atom_id res chain seq x y z
N MET A 1 -92.52 1.67 -80.88
CA MET A 1 -92.11 2.87 -80.12
C MET A 1 -91.90 2.54 -78.64
N GLU A 2 -92.78 1.76 -78.01
CA GLU A 2 -92.66 1.32 -76.61
C GLU A 2 -91.37 0.55 -76.30
N GLU A 3 -90.90 -0.34 -77.19
CA GLU A 3 -89.66 -1.11 -76.97
C GLU A 3 -88.39 -0.21 -76.90
N LEU A 4 -88.35 0.87 -77.66
CA LEU A 4 -87.25 1.85 -77.63
C LEU A 4 -87.29 2.71 -76.36
N LEU A 5 -88.49 3.05 -75.89
CA LEU A 5 -88.69 3.74 -74.62
C LEU A 5 -88.25 2.86 -73.43
N GLY A 6 -88.62 1.58 -73.43
CA GLY A 6 -88.17 0.62 -72.40
C GLY A 6 -86.65 0.43 -72.36
N LYS A 7 -85.99 0.32 -73.52
CA LYS A 7 -84.51 0.24 -73.59
C LYS A 7 -83.83 1.53 -73.09
N ARG A 8 -84.42 2.71 -73.36
CA ARG A 8 -83.90 4.00 -72.88
C ARG A 8 -84.10 4.16 -71.38
N GLN A 9 -85.24 3.74 -70.85
CA GLN A 9 -85.54 3.77 -69.42
C GLN A 9 -84.62 2.83 -68.64
N LYS A 10 -84.38 1.62 -69.14
CA LYS A 10 -83.41 0.69 -68.55
C LYS A 10 -81.99 1.24 -68.53
N LYS A 11 -81.53 1.89 -69.62
CA LYS A 11 -80.21 2.56 -69.67
C LYS A 11 -80.09 3.75 -68.73
N LEU A 12 -81.18 4.46 -68.47
CA LEU A 12 -81.19 5.56 -67.51
C LEU A 12 -81.12 5.03 -66.07
N GLN A 13 -81.91 3.99 -65.76
CA GLN A 13 -81.86 3.33 -64.47
C GLN A 13 -80.48 2.74 -64.18
N GLU A 14 -79.85 2.08 -65.15
CA GLU A 14 -78.48 1.56 -65.00
C GLU A 14 -77.43 2.68 -64.80
N LYS A 15 -77.64 3.85 -65.41
CA LYS A 15 -76.78 5.02 -65.16
C LYS A 15 -76.99 5.62 -63.79
N GLU A 16 -78.23 5.67 -63.32
CA GLU A 16 -78.61 6.15 -62.00
C GLU A 16 -78.02 5.26 -60.90
N GLU A 17 -78.18 3.94 -61.02
CA GLU A 17 -77.56 2.96 -60.11
C GLU A 17 -76.02 3.07 -60.09
N ASN A 18 -75.39 3.30 -61.25
CA ASN A 18 -73.95 3.52 -61.33
C ASN A 18 -73.50 4.85 -60.69
N LEU A 19 -74.30 5.91 -60.83
CA LEU A 19 -74.03 7.20 -60.21
C LEU A 19 -74.17 7.11 -58.69
N GLU A 20 -75.24 6.48 -58.19
CA GLU A 20 -75.41 6.24 -56.76
C GLU A 20 -74.28 5.40 -56.18
N ALA A 21 -73.84 4.35 -56.89
CA ALA A 21 -72.71 3.54 -56.45
C ALA A 21 -71.41 4.37 -56.36
N ARG A 22 -71.21 5.30 -57.30
CA ARG A 22 -70.05 6.19 -57.32
C ARG A 22 -70.13 7.25 -56.23
N GLU A 23 -71.30 7.80 -55.95
CA GLU A 23 -71.52 8.73 -54.83
C GLU A 23 -71.27 8.05 -53.48
N ARG A 24 -71.77 6.82 -53.29
CA ARG A 24 -71.46 6.00 -52.10
C ARG A 24 -69.96 5.77 -51.95
N MET A 25 -69.25 5.47 -53.04
CA MET A 25 -67.79 5.29 -53.02
C MET A 25 -67.05 6.59 -52.66
N ILE A 26 -67.50 7.74 -53.17
CA ILE A 26 -66.91 9.04 -52.86
C ILE A 26 -67.17 9.42 -51.40
N SER A 27 -68.38 9.17 -50.89
CA SER A 27 -68.73 9.41 -49.48
C SER A 27 -67.85 8.58 -48.55
N ALA A 28 -67.72 7.28 -48.81
CA ALA A 28 -66.87 6.39 -48.02
C ALA A 28 -65.39 6.82 -48.05
N LYS A 29 -64.88 7.27 -49.20
CA LYS A 29 -63.52 7.82 -49.30
C LYS A 29 -63.33 9.12 -48.54
N ARG A 30 -64.36 9.98 -48.50
CA ARG A 30 -64.31 11.23 -47.74
C ARG A 30 -64.25 10.94 -46.24
N GLU A 31 -65.11 10.06 -45.73
CA GLU A 31 -65.10 9.61 -44.33
C GLU A 31 -63.75 8.99 -43.95
N GLN A 32 -63.17 8.16 -44.83
CA GLN A 32 -61.84 7.59 -44.61
C GLN A 32 -60.75 8.68 -44.55
N MET A 33 -60.83 9.71 -45.39
CA MET A 33 -59.87 10.82 -45.41
C MET A 33 -59.99 11.69 -44.17
N GLU A 34 -61.22 11.94 -43.70
CA GLU A 34 -61.49 12.67 -42.46
C GLU A 34 -60.93 11.93 -41.24
N HIS A 35 -61.09 10.60 -41.17
CA HIS A 35 -60.48 9.80 -40.11
C HIS A 35 -58.94 9.87 -40.14
N VAL A 36 -58.32 9.77 -41.32
CA VAL A 36 -56.86 9.88 -41.45
C VAL A 36 -56.37 11.27 -41.07
N GLN A 37 -57.12 12.32 -41.40
CA GLN A 37 -56.78 13.69 -41.01
C GLN A 37 -56.84 13.86 -39.48
N ALA A 38 -57.89 13.37 -38.83
CA ALA A 38 -58.00 13.41 -37.37
C ALA A 38 -56.85 12.66 -36.67
N ASP A 39 -56.49 11.47 -37.17
CA ASP A 39 -55.35 10.69 -36.64
C ASP A 39 -54.01 11.44 -36.80
N LEU A 40 -53.85 12.23 -37.86
CA LEU A 40 -52.64 13.02 -38.10
C LEU A 40 -52.59 14.26 -37.22
N GLU A 41 -53.72 14.92 -36.97
CA GLU A 41 -53.83 16.06 -36.07
C GLU A 41 -53.50 15.64 -34.62
N GLU A 42 -54.07 14.52 -34.14
CA GLU A 42 -53.76 13.97 -32.81
C GLU A 42 -52.26 13.64 -32.67
N LYS A 43 -51.65 13.05 -33.72
CA LYS A 43 -50.21 12.78 -33.73
C LYS A 43 -49.38 14.06 -33.70
N CYS A 44 -49.78 15.11 -34.42
CA CYS A 44 -49.07 16.39 -34.39
C CYS A 44 -49.10 17.00 -32.99
N ASP A 45 -50.26 17.03 -32.33
CA ASP A 45 -50.39 17.57 -30.97
C ASP A 45 -49.55 16.78 -29.95
N SER A 46 -49.50 15.45 -30.09
CA SER A 46 -48.64 14.59 -29.26
C SER A 46 -47.15 14.89 -29.44
N LEU A 47 -46.72 15.21 -30.67
CA LEU A 47 -45.32 15.53 -30.98
C LEU A 47 -44.94 16.92 -30.46
N VAL A 48 -45.85 17.90 -30.56
CA VAL A 48 -45.64 19.25 -30.02
C VAL A 48 -45.45 19.17 -28.50
N THR A 49 -46.34 18.47 -27.81
CA THR A 49 -46.26 18.29 -26.34
C THR A 49 -44.94 17.64 -25.93
N ARG A 50 -44.51 16.58 -26.65
CA ARG A 50 -43.24 15.90 -26.38
C ARG A 50 -42.02 16.81 -26.63
N ASN A 51 -42.10 17.71 -27.61
CA ASN A 51 -41.02 18.64 -27.90
C ASN A 51 -40.87 19.69 -26.79
N ASP A 52 -41.98 20.19 -26.25
CA ASP A 52 -41.98 21.13 -25.12
C ASP A 52 -41.39 20.51 -23.84
N ASP A 53 -41.70 19.23 -23.58
CA ASP A 53 -41.09 18.46 -22.49
C ASP A 53 -39.57 18.31 -22.66
N LEU A 54 -39.11 18.00 -23.88
CA LEU A 54 -37.69 17.88 -24.18
C LEU A 54 -36.96 19.23 -24.02
N MET A 55 -37.56 20.32 -24.47
CA MET A 55 -37.00 21.67 -24.29
C MET A 55 -36.87 22.03 -22.82
N SER A 56 -37.87 21.68 -21.99
CA SER A 56 -37.81 21.86 -20.54
C SER A 56 -36.68 21.06 -19.89
N GLN A 57 -36.43 19.83 -20.35
CA GLN A 57 -35.31 19.00 -19.90
C GLN A 57 -33.95 19.60 -20.29
N VAL A 58 -33.82 20.11 -21.51
CA VAL A 58 -32.58 20.75 -21.99
C VAL A 58 -32.24 21.97 -21.13
N LEU A 59 -33.21 22.83 -20.80
CA LEU A 59 -32.99 23.99 -19.94
C LEU A 59 -32.56 23.60 -18.52
N SER A 60 -33.15 22.53 -17.97
CA SER A 60 -32.76 21.97 -16.66
C SER A 60 -31.30 21.49 -16.68
N LEU A 61 -30.91 20.74 -17.71
CA LEU A 61 -29.54 20.25 -17.86
C LEU A 61 -28.53 21.39 -18.04
N GLN A 62 -28.87 22.42 -18.81
CA GLN A 62 -28.03 23.62 -18.94
C GLN A 62 -27.79 24.31 -17.59
N SER A 63 -28.83 24.43 -16.76
CA SER A 63 -28.70 24.96 -15.40
C SER A 63 -27.80 24.10 -14.52
N GLN A 64 -27.93 22.77 -14.60
CA GLN A 64 -27.05 21.85 -13.87
C GLN A 64 -25.58 21.96 -14.32
N ILE A 65 -25.34 22.06 -15.63
CA ILE A 65 -23.98 22.25 -16.19
C ILE A 65 -23.39 23.57 -15.70
N ALA A 66 -24.16 24.65 -15.67
CA ALA A 66 -23.70 25.94 -15.14
C ALA A 66 -23.31 25.83 -13.65
N LYS A 67 -24.13 25.16 -12.83
CA LYS A 67 -23.82 24.89 -11.41
C LYS A 67 -22.54 24.06 -11.25
N MET A 68 -22.35 23.03 -12.05
CA MET A 68 -21.14 22.21 -12.03
C MET A 68 -19.88 23.00 -12.43
N LYS A 69 -19.98 23.85 -13.46
CA LYS A 69 -18.87 24.73 -13.88
C LYS A 69 -18.50 25.74 -12.79
N ALA A 70 -19.49 26.35 -12.13
CA ALA A 70 -19.25 27.27 -11.03
C ALA A 70 -18.57 26.59 -9.83
N LYS A 71 -19.04 25.39 -9.45
CA LYS A 71 -18.40 24.58 -8.40
C LYS A 71 -16.96 24.23 -8.74
N LYS A 72 -16.69 23.80 -9.97
CA LYS A 72 -15.33 23.48 -10.44
C LYS A 72 -14.40 24.69 -10.36
N LYS A 73 -14.87 25.88 -10.74
CA LYS A 73 -14.07 27.12 -10.67
C LYS A 73 -13.74 27.52 -9.23
N MET A 74 -14.67 27.30 -8.30
CA MET A 74 -14.44 27.54 -6.86
C MET A 74 -13.41 26.55 -6.28
N ASP A 75 -13.49 25.27 -6.67
CA ASP A 75 -12.53 24.24 -6.26
C ASP A 75 -11.13 24.48 -6.86
N GLU A 76 -11.03 25.08 -8.05
CA GLU A 76 -9.76 25.47 -8.68
C GLU A 76 -9.06 26.63 -7.96
N HIS A 77 -9.79 27.69 -7.58
CA HIS A 77 -9.22 28.78 -6.78
C HIS A 77 -8.78 28.32 -5.39
N LEU A 78 -9.51 27.41 -4.75
CA LEU A 78 -9.10 26.85 -3.46
C LEU A 78 -7.79 26.04 -3.55
N LYS A 79 -7.51 25.42 -4.70
CA LYS A 79 -6.27 24.67 -4.94
C LYS A 79 -5.06 25.59 -5.21
N GLU A 80 -5.29 26.73 -5.85
CA GLU A 80 -4.25 27.70 -6.20
C GLU A 80 -3.68 28.39 -4.93
N ASP A 81 -4.55 28.72 -3.97
CA ASP A 81 -4.16 29.27 -2.66
C ASP A 81 -3.53 28.23 -1.71
N GLN A 82 -3.77 26.93 -1.93
CA GLN A 82 -3.16 25.85 -1.15
C GLN A 82 -1.75 25.47 -1.62
N LEU A 83 -1.35 25.84 -2.84
CA LEU A 83 -0.07 25.46 -3.42
C LEU A 83 1.13 25.94 -2.58
N PRO A 84 1.20 27.20 -2.09
CA PRO A 84 2.32 27.66 -1.25
C PRO A 84 2.36 26.97 0.12
N LEU A 85 1.20 26.73 0.73
CA LEU A 85 1.09 26.05 2.03
C LEU A 85 1.49 24.58 1.92
N LYS A 86 1.13 23.92 0.81
CA LYS A 86 1.52 22.54 0.49
C LYS A 86 3.03 22.43 0.28
N THR A 87 3.63 23.35 -0.49
CA THR A 87 5.09 23.40 -0.70
C THR A 87 5.85 23.67 0.60
N LEU A 88 5.36 24.58 1.45
CA LEU A 88 5.95 24.85 2.77
C LEU A 88 5.85 23.63 3.68
N THR A 89 4.70 22.97 3.73
CA THR A 89 4.49 21.75 4.52
C THR A 89 5.44 20.64 4.06
N ASN A 90 5.56 20.39 2.76
CA ASN A 90 6.50 19.40 2.23
C ASN A 90 7.96 19.73 2.57
N SER A 91 8.34 21.01 2.48
CA SER A 91 9.70 21.45 2.80
C SER A 91 10.01 21.29 4.29
N LEU A 92 9.05 21.61 5.18
CA LEU A 92 9.16 21.38 6.62
C LEU A 92 9.24 19.90 6.95
N MET A 93 8.41 19.07 6.32
CA MET A 93 8.42 17.62 6.52
C MET A 93 9.76 17.02 6.08
N HIS A 94 10.26 17.41 4.91
CA HIS A 94 11.57 16.96 4.44
C HIS A 94 12.70 17.42 5.39
N TRP A 95 12.65 18.67 5.89
CA TRP A 95 13.60 19.17 6.88
C TRP A 95 13.54 18.36 8.18
N LEU A 96 12.34 18.09 8.71
CA LEU A 96 12.14 17.26 9.90
C LEU A 96 12.64 15.83 9.70
N THR A 97 12.37 15.22 8.55
CA THR A 97 12.90 13.88 8.21
C THR A 97 14.42 13.88 8.20
N ARG A 98 15.06 14.91 7.63
CA ARG A 98 16.54 15.03 7.65
C ARG A 98 17.08 15.20 9.06
N LEU A 99 16.43 16.02 9.89
CA LEU A 99 16.80 16.16 11.30
C LEU A 99 16.67 14.85 12.07
N GLN A 100 15.59 14.10 11.86
CA GLN A 100 15.41 12.78 12.46
C GLN A 100 16.48 11.78 12.02
N LEU A 101 16.85 11.76 10.72
CA LEU A 101 17.92 10.91 10.21
C LEU A 101 19.28 11.27 10.83
N GLN A 102 19.56 12.56 11.02
CA GLN A 102 20.76 13.05 11.69
C GLN A 102 20.76 12.73 13.20
N ALA A 103 19.63 12.93 13.89
CA ALA A 103 19.49 12.59 15.31
C ALA A 103 19.77 11.10 15.57
N ASN A 104 19.37 10.23 14.64
CA ASN A 104 19.56 8.80 14.74
C ASN A 104 20.97 8.32 14.35
N SER A 105 21.77 9.13 13.64
CA SER A 105 23.18 8.82 13.35
C SER A 105 24.15 9.35 14.40
N LEU A 106 23.71 10.22 15.30
CA LEU A 106 24.54 10.83 16.34
C LEU A 106 24.74 9.91 17.56
N SER A 107 25.93 10.07 18.15
CA SER A 107 26.38 9.45 19.40
C SER A 107 25.35 9.61 20.54
N PRO A 108 25.31 8.72 21.55
CA PRO A 108 24.46 8.83 22.74
C PRO A 108 24.60 10.15 23.54
N LEU A 109 25.52 11.04 23.18
CA LEU A 109 25.74 12.34 23.81
C LEU A 109 24.70 13.43 23.42
N ASP A 110 23.98 13.30 22.30
CA ASP A 110 22.96 14.28 21.86
C ASP A 110 21.53 13.87 22.24
N LYS A 111 21.35 13.47 23.50
CA LYS A 111 20.06 13.05 24.06
C LYS A 111 18.97 14.12 23.86
N THR A 112 19.34 15.39 24.04
CA THR A 112 18.43 16.53 23.90
C THR A 112 17.86 16.67 22.48
N MET A 113 18.66 16.40 21.44
CA MET A 113 18.16 16.49 20.07
C MET A 113 17.19 15.36 19.73
N LYS A 114 17.45 14.14 20.23
CA LYS A 114 16.52 13.00 20.12
C LYS A 114 15.21 13.27 20.85
N GLU A 115 15.27 13.76 22.10
CA GLU A 115 14.08 14.10 22.90
C GLU A 115 13.24 15.20 22.23
N THR A 116 13.89 16.25 21.71
CA THR A 116 13.19 17.35 21.01
C THR A 116 12.53 16.86 19.72
N THR A 117 13.22 16.03 18.96
CA THR A 117 12.70 15.46 17.72
C THR A 117 11.53 14.51 17.98
N LEU A 118 11.60 13.71 19.05
CA LEU A 118 10.52 12.85 19.49
C LEU A 118 9.28 13.65 19.90
N ALA A 119 9.46 14.72 20.70
CA ALA A 119 8.37 15.60 21.10
C ALA A 119 7.65 16.22 19.89
N MET A 120 8.41 16.75 18.92
CA MET A 120 7.84 17.27 17.67
C MET A 120 7.08 16.19 16.88
N SER A 121 7.61 14.97 16.85
CA SER A 121 6.95 13.83 16.18
C SER A 121 5.62 13.50 16.85
N LEU A 122 5.57 13.51 18.18
CA LEU A 122 4.35 13.26 18.96
C LEU A 122 3.26 14.30 18.72
N ASP A 123 3.63 15.58 18.53
CA ASP A 123 2.67 16.65 18.30
C ASP A 123 2.12 16.66 16.87
N ILE A 124 2.98 16.39 15.87
CA ILE A 124 2.63 16.51 14.45
C ILE A 124 1.92 15.24 13.95
N LEU A 125 2.36 14.06 14.41
CA LEU A 125 1.93 12.77 13.87
C LEU A 125 0.41 12.53 13.97
N PRO A 126 -0.30 12.82 15.07
CA PRO A 126 -1.76 12.66 15.14
C PRO A 126 -2.50 13.50 14.10
N SER A 127 -2.10 14.76 13.92
CA SER A 127 -2.69 15.68 12.95
C SER A 127 -2.44 15.21 11.51
N LEU A 128 -1.23 14.73 11.26
CA LEU A 128 -0.82 14.17 9.98
C LEU A 128 -1.58 12.88 9.63
N VAL A 129 -1.71 11.98 10.60
CA VAL A 129 -2.50 10.75 10.49
C VAL A 129 -3.96 11.07 10.21
N ASN A 130 -4.53 12.06 10.90
CA ASN A 130 -5.90 12.51 10.65
C ASN A 130 -6.06 13.07 9.24
N HIS A 131 -5.11 13.89 8.77
CA HIS A 131 -5.11 14.41 7.40
C HIS A 131 -5.05 13.29 6.35
N MET A 132 -4.13 12.32 6.50
CA MET A 132 -4.06 11.14 5.64
C MET A 132 -5.33 10.29 5.69
N THR A 133 -5.98 10.22 6.86
CA THR A 133 -7.19 9.44 7.08
C THR A 133 -8.42 10.11 6.46
N LEU A 134 -8.53 11.43 6.51
CA LEU A 134 -9.68 12.19 6.01
C LEU A 134 -9.59 12.46 4.50
N ASN A 135 -8.42 12.81 3.97
CA ASN A 135 -8.30 13.30 2.60
C ASN A 135 -8.14 12.19 1.54
N HIS A 136 -8.51 10.94 1.87
CA HIS A 136 -8.42 9.80 0.96
C HIS A 136 -7.16 9.82 0.08
N VAL A 137 -5.98 9.95 0.69
CA VAL A 137 -4.70 9.91 -0.02
C VAL A 137 -4.64 8.58 -0.78
N THR A 138 -5.09 8.57 -2.03
CA THR A 138 -5.10 7.41 -2.90
C THR A 138 -3.83 7.45 -3.73
N PRO A 139 -3.10 6.33 -3.80
CA PRO A 139 -1.84 6.27 -4.52
C PRO A 139 -1.94 6.61 -6.03
N SER A 140 -3.15 6.58 -6.60
CA SER A 140 -3.41 6.87 -8.01
C SER A 140 -3.49 8.35 -8.40
N GLY A 141 -3.40 9.29 -7.44
CA GLY A 141 -3.64 10.72 -7.74
C GLY A 141 -2.80 11.73 -6.96
N VAL A 142 -1.82 11.30 -6.16
CA VAL A 142 -0.93 12.20 -5.41
C VAL A 142 0.44 12.21 -6.07
N ASP A 143 1.01 13.41 -6.25
CA ASP A 143 2.38 13.60 -6.70
C ASP A 143 3.30 12.72 -5.84
N THR A 144 3.92 11.73 -6.49
CA THR A 144 4.74 10.69 -5.86
C THR A 144 5.77 11.21 -4.83
N PRO A 145 6.42 12.39 -5.03
CA PRO A 145 7.39 12.92 -4.07
C PRO A 145 6.79 13.34 -2.71
N GLU A 146 5.56 13.83 -2.69
CA GLU A 146 4.93 14.35 -1.47
C GLU A 146 4.48 13.20 -0.57
N LEU A 147 3.82 12.20 -1.17
CA LEU A 147 3.45 10.97 -0.49
C LEU A 147 4.70 10.27 0.07
N LEU A 148 5.80 10.28 -0.69
CA LEU A 148 7.04 9.69 -0.25
C LEU A 148 7.62 10.40 0.98
N THR A 149 7.76 11.73 0.92
CA THR A 149 8.28 12.54 2.05
C THR A 149 7.44 12.32 3.31
N LEU A 150 6.13 12.22 3.13
CA LEU A 150 5.17 11.96 4.18
C LEU A 150 5.35 10.57 4.82
N LEU A 151 5.46 9.53 3.99
CA LEU A 151 5.67 8.16 4.45
C LEU A 151 7.04 7.99 5.12
N GLU A 152 8.08 8.66 4.64
CA GLU A 152 9.40 8.66 5.28
C GLU A 152 9.33 9.25 6.69
N PHE A 153 8.68 10.40 6.86
CA PHE A 153 8.49 11.01 8.17
C PHE A 153 7.68 10.11 9.11
N VAL A 154 6.57 9.56 8.61
CA VAL A 154 5.72 8.66 9.40
C VAL A 154 6.51 7.44 9.84
N HIS A 155 7.21 6.78 8.91
CA HIS A 155 8.03 5.62 9.21
C HIS A 155 9.06 5.93 10.29
N LEU A 156 9.82 7.01 10.11
CA LEU A 156 10.88 7.38 11.03
C LEU A 156 10.33 7.72 12.43
N SER A 157 9.21 8.46 12.48
CA SER A 157 8.50 8.76 13.72
C SER A 157 8.00 7.49 14.42
N THR A 158 7.43 6.55 13.66
CA THR A 158 6.94 5.26 14.21
C THR A 158 8.07 4.39 14.73
N SER A 159 9.21 4.35 14.05
CA SER A 159 10.36 3.57 14.49
C SER A 159 10.97 4.14 15.77
N THR A 160 11.08 5.46 15.92
CA THR A 160 11.56 6.07 17.17
C THR A 160 10.57 5.85 18.31
N LEU A 161 9.27 5.96 18.06
CA LEU A 161 8.24 5.72 19.09
C LEU A 161 8.18 4.26 19.54
N ALA A 162 8.50 3.31 18.67
CA ALA A 162 8.55 1.89 19.03
C ALA A 162 9.67 1.55 20.02
N GLU A 163 10.70 2.40 20.13
CA GLU A 163 11.80 2.24 21.08
C GLU A 163 11.42 2.75 22.49
N GLU A 164 10.43 3.65 22.61
CA GLU A 164 10.02 4.31 23.86
C GLU A 164 8.69 3.73 24.38
N GLU A 165 8.73 2.94 25.46
CA GLU A 165 7.57 2.16 25.98
C GLU A 165 6.36 2.98 26.49
N HIS A 166 6.41 4.31 26.47
CA HIS A 166 5.50 5.16 27.27
C HIS A 166 4.33 5.84 26.53
N HIS A 167 4.01 5.50 25.27
CA HIS A 167 3.07 6.30 24.46
C HIS A 167 1.79 5.58 23.99
N THR A 168 0.92 5.17 24.93
CA THR A 168 -0.33 4.42 24.67
C THR A 168 -1.32 5.09 23.71
N THR A 169 -1.54 6.41 23.81
CA THR A 169 -2.47 7.15 22.93
C THR A 169 -1.99 7.17 21.48
N VAL A 170 -0.69 7.37 21.27
CA VAL A 170 -0.08 7.43 19.93
C VAL A 170 -0.15 6.06 19.25
N ILE A 171 0.01 4.97 20.01
CA ILE A 171 -0.12 3.59 19.51
C ILE A 171 -1.49 3.35 18.83
N THR A 172 -2.59 3.90 19.36
CA THR A 172 -3.92 3.70 18.75
C THR A 172 -4.09 4.42 17.41
N SER A 173 -3.61 5.66 17.31
CA SER A 173 -3.65 6.45 16.07
C SER A 173 -2.74 5.83 15.02
N LEU A 174 -1.56 5.37 15.44
CA LEU A 174 -0.61 4.66 14.60
C LEU A 174 -1.17 3.33 14.09
N ARG A 175 -1.86 2.56 14.92
CA ARG A 175 -2.54 1.33 14.48
C ARG A 175 -3.58 1.62 13.38
N ARG A 176 -4.42 2.64 13.57
CA ARG A 176 -5.43 3.05 12.57
C ARG A 176 -4.77 3.48 11.26
N LEU A 177 -3.66 4.22 11.35
CA LEU A 177 -2.86 4.60 10.19
C LEU A 177 -2.31 3.36 9.48
N GLY A 178 -1.69 2.44 10.23
CA GLY A 178 -1.17 1.18 9.71
C GLY A 178 -2.21 0.41 8.92
N GLU A 179 -3.41 0.22 9.48
CA GLU A 179 -4.51 -0.48 8.80
C GLU A 179 -5.01 0.22 7.54
N LYS A 180 -4.84 1.55 7.43
CA LYS A 180 -5.16 2.30 6.22
C LYS A 180 -4.05 2.19 5.18
N ILE A 181 -2.81 2.38 5.60
CA ILE A 181 -1.60 2.30 4.76
C ILE A 181 -1.41 0.89 4.21
N GLU A 182 -1.77 -0.14 4.96
CA GLU A 182 -1.72 -1.53 4.51
C GLU A 182 -2.50 -1.75 3.19
N LYS A 183 -3.56 -0.97 2.97
CA LYS A 183 -4.40 -1.01 1.77
C LYS A 183 -3.80 -0.26 0.57
N PHE A 184 -2.71 0.47 0.75
CA PHE A 184 -2.05 1.22 -0.33
C PHE A 184 -1.12 0.34 -1.18
N VAL A 185 -0.88 -0.89 -0.75
CA VAL A 185 -0.01 -1.86 -1.44
C VAL A 185 -0.88 -2.84 -2.24
N PRO A 186 -0.55 -3.14 -3.51
CA PRO A 186 0.65 -2.72 -4.25
C PRO A 186 0.52 -1.32 -4.88
N ASN A 187 1.66 -0.64 -5.01
CA ASN A 187 1.82 0.65 -5.67
C ASN A 187 2.75 0.51 -6.89
N GLU A 188 2.64 1.39 -7.89
CA GLU A 188 3.61 1.45 -9.00
C GLU A 188 5.01 1.87 -8.52
N ASN A 189 5.09 2.61 -7.41
CA ASN A 189 6.34 3.00 -6.78
C ASN A 189 6.77 2.02 -5.65
N VAL A 190 7.84 1.28 -5.93
CA VAL A 190 8.44 0.32 -5.02
C VAL A 190 8.88 0.92 -3.67
N GLN A 191 9.34 2.17 -3.65
CA GLN A 191 9.75 2.87 -2.42
C GLN A 191 8.57 3.10 -1.48
N VAL A 192 7.40 3.43 -2.06
CA VAL A 192 6.14 3.54 -1.31
C VAL A 192 5.76 2.17 -0.74
N ASP A 193 5.86 1.10 -1.51
CA ASP A 193 5.55 -0.26 -1.01
C ASP A 193 6.45 -0.69 0.16
N VAL A 194 7.75 -0.37 0.09
CA VAL A 194 8.69 -0.63 1.18
C VAL A 194 8.29 0.14 2.44
N LEU A 195 8.08 1.46 2.34
CA LEU A 195 7.72 2.30 3.49
C LEU A 195 6.37 1.91 4.08
N CYS A 196 5.35 1.68 3.24
CA CYS A 196 4.03 1.23 3.67
C CYS A 196 4.12 -0.11 4.42
N SER A 197 4.93 -1.05 3.92
CA SER A 197 5.17 -2.33 4.59
C SER A 197 5.84 -2.13 5.95
N LEU A 198 6.88 -1.30 6.02
CA LEU A 198 7.60 -1.03 7.27
C LEU A 198 6.71 -0.35 8.32
N ILE A 199 5.97 0.69 7.94
CA ILE A 199 5.00 1.34 8.83
C ILE A 199 3.98 0.32 9.32
N SER A 200 3.46 -0.51 8.43
CA SER A 200 2.49 -1.55 8.78
C SER A 200 3.07 -2.56 9.78
N LEU A 201 4.33 -2.99 9.63
CA LEU A 201 4.99 -3.90 10.57
C LEU A 201 5.16 -3.32 11.98
N HIS A 202 5.31 -2.00 12.11
CA HIS A 202 5.41 -1.35 13.42
C HIS A 202 4.06 -1.09 14.09
N THR A 203 2.97 -1.07 13.32
CA THR A 203 1.67 -0.54 13.77
C THR A 203 0.57 -1.58 13.84
N ILE A 204 0.68 -2.66 13.06
CA ILE A 204 -0.27 -3.76 12.99
C ILE A 204 0.19 -4.90 13.90
N THR A 205 -0.73 -5.48 14.66
CA THR A 205 -0.43 -6.60 15.58
C THR A 205 -1.10 -7.91 15.17
N GLN A 206 -2.07 -7.88 14.24
CA GLN A 206 -2.77 -9.08 13.81
C GLN A 206 -1.86 -9.99 12.98
N VAL A 207 -1.70 -11.24 13.43
CA VAL A 207 -0.75 -12.22 12.87
C VAL A 207 -0.94 -12.45 11.36
N TYR A 208 -2.19 -12.64 10.90
CA TYR A 208 -2.46 -12.89 9.48
C TYR A 208 -2.13 -11.68 8.60
N LYS A 209 -2.39 -10.45 9.08
CA LYS A 209 -2.03 -9.22 8.38
C LYS A 209 -0.51 -9.10 8.28
N LEU A 210 0.20 -9.32 9.39
CA LEU A 210 1.67 -9.32 9.41
C LEU A 210 2.25 -10.36 8.46
N ALA A 211 1.67 -11.56 8.37
CA ALA A 211 2.11 -12.59 7.43
C ALA A 211 1.98 -12.12 5.97
N ASN A 212 0.85 -11.49 5.64
CA ASN A 212 0.59 -10.94 4.31
C ASN A 212 1.53 -9.76 3.98
N ILE A 213 1.79 -8.88 4.94
CA ILE A 213 2.73 -7.76 4.77
C ILE A 213 4.13 -8.29 4.50
N LEU A 214 4.60 -9.27 5.28
CA LEU A 214 5.91 -9.89 5.06
C LEU A 214 5.99 -10.58 3.70
N GLU A 215 4.92 -11.23 3.25
CA GLU A 215 4.87 -11.87 1.93
C GLU A 215 4.99 -10.87 0.79
N ARG A 216 4.25 -9.75 0.87
CA ARG A 216 4.36 -8.66 -0.10
C ARG A 216 5.75 -8.05 -0.08
N LEU A 217 6.32 -7.84 1.11
CA LEU A 217 7.66 -7.32 1.26
C LEU A 217 8.69 -8.25 0.61
N THR A 218 8.58 -9.58 0.77
CA THR A 218 9.42 -10.56 0.06
C THR A 218 9.27 -10.46 -1.47
N ALA A 219 8.06 -10.21 -1.98
CA ALA A 219 7.81 -10.03 -3.41
C ALA A 219 8.45 -8.75 -3.95
N VAL A 220 8.54 -7.70 -3.12
CA VAL A 220 9.16 -6.41 -3.47
C VAL A 220 10.70 -6.46 -3.38
N LEU A 221 11.26 -7.18 -2.41
CA LEU A 221 12.71 -7.25 -2.14
C LEU A 221 13.49 -8.16 -3.11
N LYS A 222 13.21 -8.08 -4.42
CA LYS A 222 13.84 -8.93 -5.45
C LYS A 222 15.07 -8.33 -6.12
N SER A 223 15.24 -7.01 -6.06
CA SER A 223 16.40 -6.33 -6.65
C SER A 223 17.30 -5.74 -5.58
N SER A 224 18.62 -5.77 -5.83
CA SER A 224 19.65 -5.20 -4.95
C SER A 224 19.35 -3.75 -4.57
N LYS A 225 18.89 -2.92 -5.52
CA LYS A 225 18.50 -1.52 -5.27
C LYS A 225 17.39 -1.41 -4.21
N VAL A 226 16.38 -2.26 -4.27
CA VAL A 226 15.24 -2.24 -3.33
C VAL A 226 15.65 -2.81 -1.97
N GLN A 227 16.53 -3.81 -1.95
CA GLN A 227 17.11 -4.33 -0.71
C GLN A 227 17.96 -3.27 0.01
N GLN A 228 18.76 -2.50 -0.72
CA GLN A 228 19.50 -1.36 -0.17
C GLN A 228 18.57 -0.27 0.37
N LEU A 229 17.49 0.03 -0.34
CA LEU A 229 16.48 0.99 0.10
C LEU A 229 15.77 0.53 1.38
N PHE A 230 15.42 -0.75 1.48
CA PHE A 230 14.88 -1.34 2.70
C PHE A 230 15.83 -1.20 3.90
N MET A 231 17.13 -1.43 3.68
CA MET A 231 18.15 -1.25 4.72
C MET A 231 18.34 0.24 5.08
N LEU A 232 18.27 1.14 4.10
CA LEU A 232 18.32 2.59 4.31
C LEU A 232 17.18 3.04 5.23
N TYR A 233 15.98 2.49 5.04
CA TYR A 233 14.83 2.71 5.91
C TYR A 233 14.82 1.86 7.17
N ARG A 234 15.97 1.40 7.67
CA ARG A 234 16.05 0.64 8.93
C ARG A 234 15.16 -0.61 8.94
N GLY A 235 14.88 -1.21 7.78
CA GLY A 235 14.00 -2.37 7.71
C GLY A 235 14.49 -3.58 8.51
N MET A 236 15.80 -3.66 8.72
CA MET A 236 16.43 -4.64 9.62
C MET A 236 15.93 -4.53 11.07
N ASP A 237 15.72 -3.32 11.57
CA ASP A 237 15.25 -3.10 12.94
C ASP A 237 13.82 -3.62 13.12
N ALA A 238 12.97 -3.45 12.10
CA ALA A 238 11.62 -4.02 12.08
C ALA A 238 11.67 -5.57 12.12
N MET A 239 12.56 -6.19 11.33
CA MET A 239 12.75 -7.64 11.36
C MET A 239 13.20 -8.13 12.74
N PHE A 240 14.13 -7.41 13.38
CA PHE A 240 14.65 -7.81 14.70
C PHE A 240 13.60 -7.66 15.80
N SER A 241 12.80 -6.59 15.76
CA SER A 241 11.68 -6.41 16.69
C SER A 241 10.70 -7.58 16.64
N LEU A 242 10.40 -8.08 15.44
CA LEU A 242 9.55 -9.27 15.27
C LEU A 242 10.21 -10.55 15.77
N LEU A 243 11.52 -10.73 15.53
CA LEU A 243 12.27 -11.89 16.03
C LEU A 243 12.44 -11.89 17.54
N LYS A 244 12.59 -10.72 18.18
CA LYS A 244 12.79 -10.56 19.62
C LYS A 244 11.58 -11.05 20.43
N ASN A 245 10.37 -10.99 19.87
CA ASN A 245 9.17 -11.47 20.53
C ASN A 245 9.18 -13.02 20.63
N GLU A 246 9.38 -13.56 21.82
CA GLU A 246 9.44 -15.01 22.04
C GLU A 246 8.11 -15.72 21.80
N LYS A 247 6.99 -14.98 21.91
CA LYS A 247 5.63 -15.48 21.64
C LYS A 247 5.24 -15.34 20.17
N GLN A 248 6.16 -14.91 19.31
CA GLN A 248 5.90 -14.73 17.89
C GLN A 248 5.53 -16.08 17.23
N PRO A 249 4.43 -16.14 16.46
CA PRO A 249 4.07 -17.35 15.73
C PRO A 249 5.19 -17.85 14.82
N VAL A 250 5.38 -19.17 14.78
CA VAL A 250 6.44 -19.85 14.01
C VAL A 250 6.48 -19.40 12.55
N VAL A 251 5.30 -19.22 11.93
CA VAL A 251 5.16 -18.78 10.53
C VAL A 251 5.73 -17.37 10.29
N LEU A 252 5.54 -16.44 11.23
CA LEU A 252 6.07 -15.08 11.11
C LEU A 252 7.58 -15.08 11.31
N THR A 253 8.08 -15.81 12.31
CA THR A 253 9.52 -16.03 12.50
C THR A 253 10.17 -16.61 11.24
N SER A 254 9.52 -17.60 10.60
CA SER A 254 10.01 -18.20 9.36
C SER A 254 10.13 -17.19 8.23
N LYS A 255 9.08 -16.39 7.98
CA LYS A 255 9.07 -15.36 6.92
C LYS A 255 10.13 -14.27 7.16
N VAL A 256 10.32 -13.85 8.41
CA VAL A 256 11.38 -12.88 8.75
C VAL A 256 12.76 -13.46 8.47
N LEU A 257 13.00 -14.71 8.86
CA LEU A 257 14.28 -15.38 8.59
C LEU A 257 14.53 -15.57 7.09
N ASP A 258 13.49 -15.82 6.28
CA ASP A 258 13.61 -15.88 4.82
C ASP A 258 14.07 -14.53 4.25
N ILE A 259 13.45 -13.43 4.67
CA ILE A 259 13.87 -12.07 4.25
C ILE A 259 15.32 -11.81 4.66
N LEU A 260 15.71 -12.14 5.89
CA LEU A 260 17.10 -11.94 6.35
C LEU A 260 18.09 -12.76 5.51
N ILE A 261 17.73 -13.98 5.12
CA ILE A 261 18.55 -14.82 4.26
C ILE A 261 18.67 -14.22 2.86
N ASP A 262 17.57 -13.75 2.29
CA ASP A 262 17.52 -13.12 0.97
C ASP A 262 18.37 -11.83 0.89
N LEU A 263 18.52 -11.12 2.01
CA LEU A 263 19.33 -9.90 2.11
C LEU A 263 20.84 -10.16 2.32
N MET A 264 21.25 -11.37 2.74
CA MET A 264 22.65 -11.70 3.01
C MET A 264 23.65 -11.41 1.89
N PRO A 265 23.31 -11.54 0.58
CA PRO A 265 24.25 -11.23 -0.49
C PRO A 265 24.65 -9.75 -0.57
N GLU A 266 23.85 -8.83 -0.02
CA GLU A 266 24.10 -7.40 -0.14
C GLU A 266 25.24 -6.96 0.80
N PRO A 267 26.25 -6.22 0.30
CA PRO A 267 27.36 -5.75 1.15
C PRO A 267 26.90 -4.92 2.35
N VAL A 268 25.87 -4.07 2.16
CA VAL A 268 25.28 -3.23 3.20
C VAL A 268 24.62 -4.06 4.30
N PHE A 269 24.14 -5.27 3.98
CA PHE A 269 23.59 -6.18 4.99
C PHE A 269 24.67 -6.59 5.98
N VAL A 270 25.87 -6.91 5.51
CA VAL A 270 26.99 -7.32 6.38
C VAL A 270 27.34 -6.21 7.36
N GLU A 271 27.44 -4.96 6.90
CA GLU A 271 27.70 -3.81 7.75
C GLU A 271 26.62 -3.65 8.82
N ARG A 272 25.34 -3.73 8.44
CA ARG A 272 24.20 -3.57 9.36
C ARG A 272 24.01 -4.78 10.29
N CYS A 273 24.38 -5.98 9.85
CA CYS A 273 24.36 -7.22 10.64
C CYS A 273 25.56 -7.35 11.60
N THR A 274 26.46 -6.37 11.68
CA THR A 274 27.47 -6.32 12.77
C THR A 274 26.97 -5.60 14.02
N SER A 275 25.68 -5.28 14.12
CA SER A 275 25.14 -4.64 15.32
C SER A 275 25.00 -5.63 16.48
N ARG A 276 25.28 -5.14 17.70
CA ARG A 276 25.10 -5.89 18.94
C ARG A 276 23.65 -6.38 19.12
N ASN A 277 22.67 -5.56 18.73
CA ASN A 277 21.25 -5.90 18.83
C ASN A 277 20.88 -7.09 17.93
N TYR A 278 21.44 -7.18 16.73
CA TYR A 278 21.23 -8.31 15.83
C TYR A 278 21.67 -9.62 16.48
N TYR A 279 22.94 -9.74 16.88
CA TYR A 279 23.43 -10.99 17.45
C TYR A 279 22.84 -11.32 18.82
N SER A 280 22.51 -10.31 19.63
CA SER A 280 21.78 -10.54 20.87
C SER A 280 20.43 -11.23 20.59
N THR A 281 19.70 -10.76 19.56
CA THR A 281 18.42 -11.34 19.13
C THR A 281 18.60 -12.73 18.53
N VAL A 282 19.55 -12.92 17.62
CA VAL A 282 19.83 -14.23 16.99
C VAL A 282 20.23 -15.28 18.04
N LEU A 283 21.10 -14.91 18.99
CA LEU A 283 21.50 -15.80 20.09
C LEU A 283 20.35 -16.07 21.06
N SER A 284 19.46 -15.10 21.32
CA SER A 284 18.23 -15.32 22.08
C SER A 284 17.34 -16.36 21.37
N CYS A 285 17.13 -16.25 20.06
CA CYS A 285 16.38 -17.24 19.29
C CYS A 285 16.99 -18.64 19.42
N LEU A 286 18.32 -18.75 19.38
CA LEU A 286 19.04 -20.01 19.51
C LEU A 286 18.83 -20.69 20.87
N ARG A 287 18.53 -19.92 21.92
CA ARG A 287 18.22 -20.45 23.27
C ARG A 287 16.77 -20.90 23.44
N ARG A 288 15.87 -20.60 22.49
CA ARG A 288 14.44 -20.90 22.64
C ARG A 288 14.18 -22.39 22.42
N PRO A 289 13.71 -23.14 23.44
CA PRO A 289 13.45 -24.57 23.29
C PRO A 289 12.25 -24.86 22.37
N SER A 290 11.34 -23.90 22.18
CA SER A 290 10.16 -24.01 21.33
C SER A 290 10.42 -23.63 19.86
N LEU A 291 11.65 -23.29 19.49
CA LEU A 291 11.97 -22.88 18.13
C LEU A 291 11.85 -24.08 17.18
N HIS A 292 10.98 -23.97 16.19
CA HIS A 292 10.82 -25.00 15.18
C HIS A 292 12.13 -25.28 14.42
N VAL A 293 12.38 -26.55 14.11
CA VAL A 293 13.65 -27.02 13.52
C VAL A 293 14.03 -26.27 12.23
N THR A 294 13.07 -25.99 11.35
CA THR A 294 13.33 -25.23 10.11
C THR A 294 13.79 -23.79 10.36
N ASN A 295 13.30 -23.14 11.42
CA ASN A 295 13.76 -21.80 11.79
C ASN A 295 15.15 -21.85 12.44
N LEU A 296 15.44 -22.91 13.19
CA LEU A 296 16.78 -23.16 13.73
C LEU A 296 17.80 -23.37 12.60
N GLU A 297 17.45 -24.12 11.57
CA GLU A 297 18.28 -24.31 10.38
C GLU A 297 18.61 -22.96 9.72
N LYS A 298 17.60 -22.10 9.49
CA LYS A 298 17.78 -20.75 8.95
C LYS A 298 18.69 -19.87 9.83
N ILE A 299 18.50 -19.90 11.15
CA ILE A 299 19.38 -19.19 12.10
C ILE A 299 20.82 -19.71 12.03
N SER A 300 21.01 -21.03 11.90
CA SER A 300 22.33 -21.62 11.77
C SER A 300 23.03 -21.17 10.48
N ILE A 301 22.29 -20.98 9.38
CA ILE A 301 22.82 -20.43 8.12
C ILE A 301 23.25 -18.98 8.32
N LEU A 302 22.42 -18.14 8.96
CA LEU A 302 22.75 -16.74 9.25
C LEU A 302 24.05 -16.63 10.06
N LEU A 303 24.19 -17.43 11.13
CA LEU A 303 25.39 -17.47 11.96
C LEU A 303 26.61 -17.96 11.17
N GLN A 304 26.47 -19.03 10.40
CA GLN A 304 27.57 -19.61 9.62
C GLN A 304 28.09 -18.64 8.56
N ARG A 305 27.21 -17.96 7.84
CA ARG A 305 27.61 -17.04 6.77
C ARG A 305 28.26 -15.78 7.30
N THR A 306 27.70 -15.23 8.38
CA THR A 306 28.18 -13.96 8.95
C THR A 306 29.40 -14.13 9.86
N SER A 307 29.62 -15.30 10.45
CA SER A 307 30.82 -15.58 11.26
C SER A 307 32.14 -15.59 10.45
N LYS A 308 32.09 -15.47 9.13
CA LYS A 308 33.30 -15.29 8.32
C LYS A 308 33.96 -13.92 8.58
N TYR A 309 33.18 -12.93 9.01
CA TYR A 309 33.66 -11.57 9.28
C TYR A 309 34.28 -11.47 10.67
N ARG A 310 35.50 -10.93 10.76
CA ARG A 310 36.24 -10.79 12.02
C ARG A 310 35.47 -9.98 13.07
N SER A 311 34.83 -8.88 12.68
CA SER A 311 34.02 -8.03 13.57
C SER A 311 32.87 -8.81 14.22
N VAL A 312 32.22 -9.69 13.46
CA VAL A 312 31.18 -10.59 13.95
C VAL A 312 31.72 -11.57 14.99
N CYS A 313 32.89 -12.18 14.75
CA CYS A 313 33.48 -13.12 15.71
C CYS A 313 33.76 -12.45 17.05
N HIS A 314 34.34 -11.25 17.05
CA HIS A 314 34.57 -10.45 18.27
C HIS A 314 33.25 -10.14 18.98
N LEU A 315 32.23 -9.77 18.21
CA LEU A 315 30.91 -9.47 18.77
C LEU A 315 30.26 -10.71 19.41
N LEU A 316 30.29 -11.86 18.74
CA LEU A 316 29.79 -13.14 19.26
C LEU A 316 30.50 -13.53 20.55
N GLN A 317 31.81 -13.34 20.65
CA GLN A 317 32.56 -13.59 21.89
C GLN A 317 32.07 -12.67 23.02
N SER A 318 31.91 -11.37 22.75
CA SER A 318 31.45 -10.38 23.73
C SER A 318 30.00 -10.59 24.22
N LEU A 319 29.24 -11.45 23.55
CA LEU A 319 27.83 -11.75 23.83
C LEU A 319 27.61 -13.18 24.37
N ASN A 320 28.66 -13.85 24.85
CA ASN A 320 28.59 -15.26 25.27
C ASN A 320 28.06 -16.19 24.14
N GLY A 321 28.29 -15.81 22.89
CA GLY A 321 27.82 -16.52 21.70
C GLY A 321 28.45 -17.90 21.57
N VAL A 322 29.74 -18.06 21.90
CA VAL A 322 30.44 -19.36 21.86
C VAL A 322 29.73 -20.39 22.75
N GLN A 323 29.41 -20.01 23.99
CA GLN A 323 28.71 -20.93 24.91
C GLN A 323 27.30 -21.21 24.44
N THR A 324 26.58 -20.19 23.97
CA THR A 324 25.22 -20.36 23.41
C THR A 324 25.21 -21.34 22.22
N ILE A 325 26.18 -21.22 21.31
CA ILE A 325 26.33 -22.12 20.15
C ILE A 325 26.67 -23.55 20.59
N LYS A 326 27.58 -23.72 21.57
CA LYS A 326 27.91 -25.03 22.13
C LYS A 326 26.70 -25.70 22.80
N SER A 327 25.92 -24.96 23.59
CA SER A 327 24.67 -25.48 24.17
C SER A 327 23.68 -25.90 23.10
N SER A 328 23.52 -25.11 22.03
CA SER A 328 22.64 -25.45 20.91
C SER A 328 23.11 -26.69 20.14
N LEU A 329 24.43 -26.91 20.00
CA LEU A 329 24.97 -28.13 19.41
C LEU A 329 24.62 -29.37 20.24
N ILE A 330 24.65 -29.27 21.57
CA ILE A 330 24.28 -30.41 22.44
C ILE A 330 22.77 -30.69 22.32
N GLN A 331 21.95 -29.64 22.39
CA GLN A 331 20.48 -29.75 22.33
C GLN A 331 19.97 -30.29 20.98
N ASN A 332 20.69 -30.01 19.89
CA ASN A 332 20.27 -30.37 18.53
C ASN A 332 21.24 -31.37 17.88
N SER A 333 21.73 -32.33 18.66
CA SER A 333 22.70 -33.35 18.22
C SER A 333 22.20 -34.23 17.07
N SER A 334 20.89 -34.41 16.94
CA SER A 334 20.24 -35.19 15.89
C SER A 334 20.08 -34.45 14.55
N ASN A 335 20.13 -33.11 14.53
CA ASN A 335 20.00 -32.35 13.29
C ASN A 335 21.38 -32.11 12.65
N HIS A 336 21.76 -32.94 11.68
CA HIS A 336 23.06 -32.87 11.01
C HIS A 336 23.32 -31.50 10.34
N PHE A 337 22.30 -30.88 9.73
CA PHE A 337 22.47 -29.60 9.04
C PHE A 337 22.81 -28.46 10.02
N VAL A 338 22.06 -28.36 11.12
CA VAL A 338 22.34 -27.40 12.19
C VAL A 338 23.73 -27.66 12.79
N GLN A 339 24.08 -28.94 13.04
CA GLN A 339 25.40 -29.32 13.54
C GLN A 339 26.53 -28.79 12.65
N LEU A 340 26.45 -29.01 11.34
CA LEU A 340 27.48 -28.57 10.40
C LEU A 340 27.65 -27.05 10.41
N ASN A 341 26.54 -26.30 10.35
CA ASN A 341 26.59 -24.84 10.32
C ASN A 341 27.14 -24.24 11.62
N LEU A 342 26.70 -24.76 12.77
CA LEU A 342 27.16 -24.28 14.08
C LEU A 342 28.62 -24.66 14.36
N LYS A 343 29.07 -25.85 13.94
CA LYS A 343 30.50 -26.23 13.99
C LYS A 343 31.35 -25.33 13.11
N SER A 344 30.90 -25.05 11.89
CA SER A 344 31.58 -24.09 11.00
C SER A 344 31.64 -22.69 11.61
N THR A 345 30.58 -22.26 12.30
CA THR A 345 30.54 -20.97 13.01
C THR A 345 31.60 -20.92 14.11
N LEU A 346 31.71 -21.96 14.95
CA LEU A 346 32.75 -22.05 15.99
C LEU A 346 34.16 -22.05 15.40
N ASN A 347 34.39 -22.85 14.35
CA ASN A 347 35.70 -22.89 13.69
C ASN A 347 36.12 -21.53 13.14
N ASN A 348 35.20 -20.75 12.57
CA ASN A 348 35.49 -19.40 12.11
C ASN A 348 35.90 -18.48 13.28
N ILE A 349 35.18 -18.56 14.41
CA ILE A 349 35.51 -17.79 15.61
C ILE A 349 36.91 -18.15 16.12
N ASP A 350 37.24 -19.44 16.23
CA ASP A 350 38.54 -19.92 16.72
C ASP A 350 39.69 -19.53 15.79
N ASN A 351 39.51 -19.64 14.47
CA ASN A 351 40.51 -19.23 13.48
C ASN A 351 40.86 -17.73 13.56
N HIS A 352 39.88 -16.88 13.86
CA HIS A 352 40.13 -15.44 14.05
C HIS A 352 40.87 -15.14 15.36
N ILE A 353 40.73 -15.96 16.40
CA ILE A 353 41.51 -15.86 17.65
C ILE A 353 42.97 -16.18 17.35
N ILE A 354 43.25 -17.35 16.74
CA ILE A 354 44.61 -17.82 16.45
C ILE A 354 45.37 -16.79 15.60
N ASN A 355 44.72 -16.24 14.57
CA ASN A 355 45.31 -15.21 13.70
C ASN A 355 45.53 -13.87 14.41
N THR A 356 44.83 -13.59 15.51
CA THR A 356 45.06 -12.39 16.32
C THR A 356 46.29 -12.58 17.20
N THR A 357 46.39 -13.70 17.91
CA THR A 357 47.53 -14.04 18.78
C THR A 357 48.84 -14.17 17.99
N ALA A 358 48.80 -14.77 16.79
CA ALA A 358 49.97 -14.92 15.93
C ALA A 358 50.48 -13.59 15.34
N ARG A 359 49.65 -12.54 15.28
CA ARG A 359 50.07 -11.20 14.84
C ARG A 359 50.69 -10.39 15.97
N THR A 360 50.15 -10.49 17.19
CA THR A 360 50.73 -9.83 18.37
C THR A 360 52.11 -10.38 18.71
N CYS A 361 52.35 -11.70 18.56
CA CYS A 361 53.67 -12.29 18.78
C CYS A 361 54.69 -12.05 17.64
N ARG A 362 54.31 -11.39 16.53
CA ARG A 362 55.24 -10.98 15.44
C ARG A 362 55.55 -9.48 15.45
N SER A 363 54.88 -8.72 16.31
CA SER A 363 55.07 -7.28 16.51
C SER A 363 55.83 -6.94 17.81
N GLU A 364 56.20 -7.96 18.57
CA GLU A 364 57.20 -7.96 19.64
C GLU A 364 58.46 -8.64 19.11
#